data_AF-A0A4R1YQW0-F1
#
_entry.id   AF-A0A4R1YQW0-F1
#
_cell.length_a   1.000
_cell.length_b   1.000
_cell.length_c   1.000
_cell.angle_alpha   90.00
_cell.angle_beta   90.00
_cell.angle_gamma   90.00
#
_symmetry.space_group_name_H-M   'P 1'
#
loop_
_entity.id
_entity.type
_entity.pdbx_description
1 polymer ?
#
loop_
_entity_poly.entity_id
_entity_poly.type
_entity_poly.pdbx_seq_one_letter_code
_entity_poly.pdbx_strand_id
1 'polypeptide(L)'
;MAPHSGAACMEQRHLKIDARVVRPVAPSLALLVGFEQDDHPNHCMPFSAGRCESLPYALLHAALACVPWADYVVSPLVGDQFDALDLAAQLELAGYRGRYMVVTPSLPAPGVIRREIEQLCPSLTVELIPRARI
;
A
#
# COMPACT_ATOMS: atom_id res chain seq x y z
N MET A 1 -34.23 4.71 -60.33
CA MET A 1 -33.58 3.46 -59.90
C MET A 1 -32.65 3.81 -58.74
N ALA A 2 -33.13 3.56 -57.51
CA ALA A 2 -32.29 3.50 -56.30
C ALA A 2 -31.62 2.11 -56.24
N PRO A 3 -30.58 1.92 -55.41
CA PRO A 3 -30.80 1.38 -54.05
C PRO A 3 -29.95 2.11 -52.99
N HIS A 4 -30.48 2.49 -51.82
CA HIS A 4 -30.69 1.68 -50.60
C HIS A 4 -29.45 0.96 -50.05
N SER A 5 -28.79 1.60 -49.07
CA SER A 5 -28.14 0.99 -47.90
C SER A 5 -27.69 2.15 -46.99
N GLY A 6 -28.15 2.37 -45.75
CA GLY A 6 -28.37 1.40 -44.69
C GLY A 6 -27.17 1.43 -43.74
N ALA A 7 -27.08 2.41 -42.84
CA ALA A 7 -26.22 2.30 -41.65
C ALA A 7 -26.67 3.29 -40.57
N ALA A 8 -26.90 2.71 -39.40
CA ALA A 8 -27.55 3.27 -38.23
C ALA A 8 -26.84 4.48 -37.61
N CYS A 9 -27.70 5.38 -37.14
CA CYS A 9 -27.54 6.18 -35.94
C CYS A 9 -26.95 5.32 -34.79
N MET A 10 -25.77 5.66 -34.28
CA MET A 10 -25.38 5.26 -32.93
C MET A 10 -24.48 6.32 -32.31
N GLU A 11 -25.14 7.13 -31.48
CA GLU A 11 -24.61 8.04 -30.51
C GLU A 11 -23.52 7.36 -29.65
N GLN A 12 -22.25 7.65 -29.93
CA GLN A 12 -21.15 7.24 -29.05
C GLN A 12 -21.13 8.15 -27.82
N ARG A 13 -21.90 7.74 -26.81
CA ARG A 13 -21.88 8.32 -25.47
C ARG A 13 -20.53 8.03 -24.81
N HIS A 14 -19.87 9.11 -24.43
CA HIS A 14 -19.05 9.28 -23.22
C HIS A 14 -18.38 8.00 -22.67
N LEU A 15 -17.06 7.94 -22.82
CA LEU A 15 -16.20 7.58 -21.69
C LEU A 15 -15.25 8.76 -21.46
N LYS A 16 -15.67 9.71 -20.62
CA LYS A 16 -14.73 10.64 -19.99
C LYS A 16 -13.89 9.76 -19.06
N ILE A 17 -12.72 9.35 -19.55
CA ILE A 17 -11.67 8.88 -18.68
C ILE A 17 -11.30 10.11 -17.87
N ASP A 18 -11.77 10.16 -16.62
CA ASP A 18 -11.25 11.10 -15.63
C ASP A 18 -9.76 10.82 -15.51
N ALA A 19 -8.98 11.53 -16.32
CA ALA A 19 -7.55 11.66 -16.24
C ALA A 19 -7.26 12.41 -14.94
N ARG A 20 -7.46 11.72 -13.82
CA ARG A 20 -6.94 12.10 -12.53
C ARG A 20 -5.43 12.15 -12.76
N VAL A 21 -4.93 13.36 -12.92
CA VAL A 21 -3.55 13.70 -13.27
C VAL A 21 -2.60 12.77 -12.52
N VAL A 22 -2.12 11.72 -13.20
CA VAL A 22 -1.03 10.90 -12.71
C VAL A 22 0.19 11.77 -12.91
N ARG A 23 0.49 12.58 -11.90
CA ARG A 23 1.83 13.18 -11.78
C ARG A 23 2.80 12.00 -11.86
N PRO A 24 3.87 12.06 -12.68
CA PRO A 24 4.93 11.07 -12.60
C PRO A 24 5.51 11.19 -11.20
N VAL A 25 5.04 10.31 -10.31
CA VAL A 25 5.57 10.14 -8.97
C VAL A 25 7.00 9.63 -9.17
N ALA A 26 7.97 10.20 -8.45
CA ALA A 26 9.29 9.60 -8.34
C ALA A 26 9.11 8.09 -8.05
N PRO A 27 10.03 7.20 -8.48
CA PRO A 27 9.85 5.77 -8.25
C PRO A 27 9.64 5.54 -6.76
N SER A 28 8.41 5.21 -6.39
CA SER A 28 8.06 5.08 -4.98
C SER A 28 8.81 3.87 -4.43
N LEU A 29 9.49 4.05 -3.29
CA LEU A 29 10.17 2.94 -2.61
C LEU A 29 9.28 2.42 -1.49
N ALA A 30 9.02 1.11 -1.52
CA ALA A 30 8.35 0.39 -0.45
C ALA A 30 9.31 -0.57 0.26
N LEU A 31 9.35 -0.48 1.58
CA LEU A 31 10.06 -1.40 2.45
C LEU A 31 9.08 -2.47 2.95
N LEU A 32 9.24 -3.71 2.47
CA LEU A 32 8.46 -4.87 2.88
C LEU A 32 9.14 -5.52 4.08
N VAL A 33 8.62 -5.26 5.29
CA VAL A 33 9.22 -5.71 6.54
C VAL A 33 8.51 -6.97 7.03
N GLY A 34 9.27 -8.05 7.25
CA GLY A 34 8.75 -9.24 7.92
C GLY A 34 7.82 -10.14 7.09
N PHE A 35 7.74 -9.93 5.77
CA PHE A 35 7.05 -10.87 4.90
C PHE A 35 7.91 -12.12 4.69
N GLU A 36 7.32 -13.29 4.90
CA GLU A 36 7.92 -14.55 4.44
C GLU A 36 7.78 -14.67 2.91
N GLN A 37 8.64 -15.49 2.29
CA GLN A 37 8.70 -15.63 0.81
C GLN A 37 7.37 -16.02 0.14
N ASP A 38 6.42 -16.57 0.90
CA ASP A 38 5.10 -16.98 0.42
C ASP A 38 3.97 -15.96 0.75
N ASP A 39 4.24 -14.98 1.62
CA ASP A 39 3.27 -13.96 2.07
C ASP A 39 3.43 -12.63 1.31
N HIS A 40 4.16 -12.62 0.20
CA HIS A 40 4.38 -11.39 -0.55
C HIS A 40 3.04 -10.78 -0.96
N PRO A 41 2.78 -9.51 -0.60
CA PRO A 41 1.56 -8.84 -1.00
C PRO A 41 1.47 -8.84 -2.53
N ASN A 42 0.37 -9.37 -3.07
CA ASN A 42 0.11 -9.38 -4.51
C ASN A 42 0.21 -7.96 -5.11
N HIS A 43 0.55 -7.90 -6.40
CA HIS A 43 0.76 -6.71 -7.28
C HIS A 43 -0.38 -5.68 -7.36
N CYS A 44 -1.38 -5.73 -6.47
CA CYS A 44 -2.55 -4.85 -6.45
C CYS A 44 -2.50 -3.81 -5.31
N MET A 45 -1.29 -3.45 -4.85
CA MET A 45 -1.09 -2.45 -3.80
C MET A 45 -0.67 -1.10 -4.40
N PRO A 46 -0.94 0.03 -3.72
CA PRO A 46 -0.60 1.37 -4.22
C PRO A 46 0.89 1.57 -4.53
N PHE A 47 1.76 0.72 -3.99
CA PHE A 47 3.21 0.71 -4.23
C PHE A 47 3.68 -0.33 -5.26
N SER A 48 2.78 -1.14 -5.84
CA SER A 48 3.16 -2.19 -6.80
C SER A 48 3.75 -1.64 -8.12
N ALA A 49 3.57 -0.34 -8.39
CA ALA A 49 4.23 0.35 -9.50
C ALA A 49 5.65 0.85 -9.17
N GLY A 50 6.06 0.77 -7.90
CA GLY A 50 7.33 1.25 -7.37
C GLY A 50 8.36 0.14 -7.12
N ARG A 51 9.54 0.52 -6.63
CA ARG A 51 10.57 -0.43 -6.20
C ARG A 51 10.19 -0.97 -4.83
N CYS A 52 10.21 -2.29 -4.68
CA CYS A 52 9.95 -2.95 -3.40
C CYS A 52 11.22 -3.64 -2.92
N GLU A 53 11.60 -3.40 -1.66
CA GLU A 53 12.74 -4.02 -1.01
C GLU A 53 12.26 -4.78 0.22
N SER A 54 12.54 -6.08 0.29
CA SER A 54 12.21 -6.90 1.45
C SER A 54 13.35 -6.90 2.45
N LEU A 55 13.03 -6.75 3.74
CA LEU A 55 14.01 -6.85 4.81
C LEU A 55 13.43 -7.49 6.09
N PRO A 56 14.28 -8.13 6.90
CA PRO A 56 13.90 -8.55 8.25
C PRO A 56 13.71 -7.33 9.16
N TYR A 57 12.85 -7.48 10.17
CA TYR A 57 12.57 -6.45 11.16
C TYR A 57 13.82 -5.88 11.83
N ALA A 58 14.81 -6.74 12.12
CA ALA A 58 16.08 -6.34 12.72
C ALA A 58 16.88 -5.29 11.91
N LEU A 59 16.61 -5.16 10.60
CA LEU A 59 17.29 -4.19 9.72
C LEU A 59 16.50 -2.89 9.49
N LEU A 60 15.34 -2.73 10.12
CA LEU A 60 14.46 -1.58 9.92
C LEU A 60 15.18 -0.23 10.05
N HIS A 61 15.87 -0.02 11.17
CA HIS A 61 16.53 1.25 11.46
C HIS A 61 17.68 1.56 10.50
N ALA A 62 18.44 0.53 10.11
CA ALA A 62 19.49 0.67 9.12
C ALA A 62 18.92 1.03 7.74
N ALA A 63 17.81 0.40 7.34
CA ALA A 63 17.13 0.73 6.10
C ALA A 63 16.61 2.17 6.12
N LEU A 64 15.90 2.59 7.18
CA LEU A 64 15.39 3.95 7.30
C LEU A 64 16.49 5.02 7.30
N ALA A 65 17.66 4.72 7.88
CA ALA A 65 18.82 5.62 7.81
C ALA A 65 19.39 5.76 6.39
N CYS A 66 19.41 4.68 5.60
CA CYS A 66 19.90 4.68 4.22
C CYS A 66 18.88 5.27 3.23
N VAL A 67 17.59 5.04 3.46
CA VAL A 67 16.49 5.49 2.60
C VAL A 67 15.41 6.23 3.40
N PRO A 68 15.75 7.38 4.01
CA PRO A 68 14.79 8.17 4.80
C PRO A 68 13.61 8.71 3.95
N TRP A 69 13.75 8.65 2.63
CA TRP A 69 12.76 9.05 1.64
C TRP A 69 11.81 7.92 1.21
N ALA A 70 11.85 6.74 1.84
CA ALA A 70 10.94 5.65 1.51
C ALA A 70 9.47 6.07 1.71
N ASP A 71 8.67 6.02 0.64
CA ASP A 71 7.26 6.44 0.67
C ASP A 71 6.39 5.51 1.51
N TYR A 72 6.76 4.22 1.53
CA TYR A 72 5.96 3.17 2.17
C TYR A 72 6.82 2.26 3.04
N VAL A 73 6.31 1.95 4.22
CA VAL A 73 6.72 0.77 5.00
C VAL A 73 5.51 -0.13 5.08
N VAL A 74 5.70 -1.41 4.80
CA VAL A 74 4.63 -2.39 4.71
C VAL A 74 4.98 -3.59 5.58
N SER A 75 4.02 -4.11 6.33
CA SER A 75 4.21 -5.33 7.11
C SER A 75 2.93 -6.17 7.21
N PRO A 76 3.02 -7.45 7.57
CA PRO A 76 1.85 -8.19 8.05
C PRO A 76 1.33 -7.59 9.37
N LEU A 77 0.07 -7.88 9.68
CA LEU A 77 -0.55 -7.52 10.95
C LEU A 77 0.14 -8.21 12.14
N VAL A 78 0.46 -9.49 11.95
CA VAL A 78 1.14 -10.34 12.93
C VAL A 78 2.19 -11.13 12.17
N GLY A 79 3.44 -11.01 12.58
CA GLY A 79 4.55 -11.84 12.12
C GLY A 79 5.14 -12.67 13.26
N ASP A 80 6.12 -13.51 12.95
CA ASP A 80 6.81 -14.35 13.94
C ASP A 80 7.65 -13.52 14.93
N GLN A 81 8.25 -12.42 14.46
CA GLN A 81 9.21 -11.61 15.23
C GLN A 81 8.63 -10.32 15.82
N PHE A 82 7.53 -9.82 15.27
CA PHE A 82 6.91 -8.55 15.66
C PHE A 82 5.44 -8.53 15.21
N ASP A 83 4.63 -7.69 15.84
CA ASP A 83 3.32 -7.33 15.34
C ASP A 83 3.28 -5.90 14.78
N ALA A 84 2.19 -5.56 14.10
CA ALA A 84 2.08 -4.25 13.46
C ALA A 84 2.20 -3.06 14.43
N LEU A 85 1.90 -3.25 15.72
CA LEU A 85 2.02 -2.21 16.73
C LEU A 85 3.48 -2.04 17.17
N ASP A 86 4.22 -3.13 17.34
CA ASP A 86 5.67 -3.10 17.59
C ASP A 86 6.39 -2.32 16.48
N LEU A 87 6.08 -2.62 15.22
CA LEU A 87 6.68 -1.93 14.09
C LEU A 87 6.26 -0.45 14.04
N ALA A 88 4.98 -0.14 14.30
CA ALA A 88 4.53 1.24 14.38
C ALA A 88 5.32 2.04 15.43
N ALA A 89 5.53 1.47 16.62
CA ALA A 89 6.31 2.11 17.66
C ALA A 89 7.74 2.41 17.19
N GLN A 90 8.38 1.47 16.48
CA GLN A 90 9.72 1.71 15.92
C GLN A 90 9.73 2.78 14.83
N LEU A 91 8.71 2.82 13.96
CA LEU A 91 8.60 3.84 12.92
C LEU A 91 8.40 5.24 13.51
N GLU A 92 7.59 5.37 14.56
CA GLU A 92 7.38 6.64 15.25
C GLU A 92 8.67 7.09 15.96
N LEU A 93 9.36 6.17 16.64
CA LEU A 93 10.67 6.42 17.27
C LEU A 93 11.73 6.85 16.26
N ALA A 94 11.73 6.26 15.06
CA ALA A 94 12.62 6.63 13.97
C ALA A 94 12.25 7.96 13.28
N GLY A 95 11.11 8.56 13.65
CA GLY A 95 10.60 9.78 13.02
C GLY A 95 10.17 9.58 11.57
N TYR A 96 9.75 8.36 11.20
CA TYR A 96 9.25 8.06 9.86
C TYR A 96 8.01 8.90 9.54
N ARG A 97 7.96 9.43 8.30
CA ARG A 97 6.87 10.32 7.82
C ARG A 97 6.21 9.87 6.53
N GLY A 98 6.63 8.73 5.99
CA GLY A 98 5.89 8.08 4.91
C GLY A 98 4.64 7.36 5.44
N ARG A 99 4.07 6.48 4.62
CA ARG A 99 2.85 5.74 4.98
C ARG A 99 3.19 4.36 5.48
N TYR A 100 2.64 4.01 6.62
CA TYR A 100 2.72 2.68 7.16
C TYR A 100 1.49 1.86 6.74
N MET A 101 1.73 0.79 5.97
CA MET A 101 0.69 -0.07 5.43
C MET A 101 0.72 -1.43 6.11
N VAL A 102 -0.39 -1.80 6.74
CA VAL A 102 -0.51 -3.10 7.42
C VAL A 102 -1.36 -4.03 6.59
N VAL A 103 -0.77 -5.14 6.15
CA VAL A 103 -1.48 -6.22 5.46
C VAL A 103 -2.17 -7.08 6.49
N THR A 104 -3.50 -7.12 6.43
CA THR A 104 -4.35 -7.77 7.42
C THR A 104 -5.02 -9.00 6.82
N PRO A 105 -5.22 -10.09 7.59
CA PRO A 105 -6.20 -11.10 7.22
C PRO A 105 -7.62 -10.49 7.22
N SER A 106 -8.63 -11.27 6.83
CA SER A 106 -10.02 -10.82 6.99
C SER A 106 -10.33 -10.58 8.47
N LEU A 107 -10.49 -9.32 8.86
CA LEU A 107 -10.84 -8.91 10.22
C LEU A 107 -12.33 -8.57 10.33
N PRO A 108 -13.00 -8.93 11.42
CA PRO A 108 -14.41 -8.56 11.65
C PRO A 108 -14.59 -7.04 11.84
N ALA A 109 -13.58 -6.35 12.37
CA ALA A 109 -13.62 -4.90 12.63
C ALA A 109 -12.23 -4.25 12.45
N PRO A 110 -11.74 -4.09 11.20
CA PRO A 110 -10.39 -3.58 10.93
C PRO A 110 -10.14 -2.16 11.47
N GLY A 111 -11.18 -1.33 11.57
CA GLY A 111 -11.07 0.03 12.09
C GLY A 111 -10.59 0.13 13.54
N VAL A 112 -10.74 -0.94 14.34
CA VAL A 112 -10.23 -0.99 15.73
C VAL A 112 -8.71 -0.95 15.72
N ILE A 113 -8.07 -1.85 14.97
CA ILE A 113 -6.61 -1.95 14.88
C ILE A 113 -6.00 -0.62 14.41
N ARG A 114 -6.55 -0.02 13.35
CA ARG A 114 -6.05 1.26 12.85
C ARG A 114 -6.08 2.34 13.94
N ARG A 115 -7.19 2.44 14.67
CA ARG A 115 -7.37 3.43 15.74
C ARG A 115 -6.39 3.23 16.89
N GLU A 116 -6.14 1.99 17.29
CA GLU A 116 -5.16 1.71 18.35
C GLU A 116 -3.76 2.18 17.95
N ILE A 117 -3.34 1.87 16.71
CA ILE A 117 -2.04 2.31 16.20
C ILE A 117 -1.97 3.84 16.11
N GLU A 118 -3.00 4.49 15.56
CA GLU A 118 -3.07 5.96 15.44
C GLU A 118 -3.07 6.66 16.82
N GLN A 119 -3.66 6.05 17.85
CA GLN A 119 -3.64 6.58 19.21
C GLN A 119 -2.26 6.50 19.87
N LEU A 120 -1.54 5.40 19.64
CA LEU A 120 -0.21 5.18 20.21
C LEU A 120 0.90 5.89 19.41
N CYS A 121 0.72 6.04 18.10
CA CYS A 121 1.68 6.62 17.17
C CYS A 121 1.03 7.74 16.33
N PRO A 122 0.74 8.90 16.94
CA PRO A 122 -0.08 9.95 16.32
C PRO A 122 0.56 10.64 15.11
N SER A 123 1.87 10.52 14.92
CA SER A 123 2.57 11.13 13.77
C SER A 123 2.69 10.17 12.58
N LEU A 124 2.26 8.92 12.72
CA LEU A 124 2.25 7.95 11.62
C LEU A 124 0.96 8.02 10.83
N THR A 125 1.09 7.98 9.50
CA THR A 125 -0.06 7.76 8.61
C THR A 125 -0.23 6.27 8.39
N VAL A 126 -1.32 5.70 8.91
CA VAL A 126 -1.55 4.24 8.91
C VAL A 126 -2.67 3.87 7.95
N GLU A 127 -2.41 2.91 7.06
CA GLU A 127 -3.40 2.33 6.15
C GLU A 127 -3.48 0.80 6.38
N LEU A 128 -4.70 0.27 6.50
CA LEU A 128 -4.91 -1.18 6.57
C LEU A 128 -5.33 -1.72 5.21
N ILE A 129 -4.65 -2.76 4.75
CA ILE A 129 -4.92 -3.40 3.46
C ILE A 129 -5.33 -4.85 3.73
N PRO A 130 -6.54 -5.28 3.34
CA PRO A 130 -6.91 -6.68 3.46
C PRO A 130 -6.12 -7.54 2.46
N ARG A 131 -5.63 -8.71 2.90
CA ARG A 131 -5.06 -9.72 2.02
C ARG A 131 -6.16 -10.27 1.12
N ALA A 132 -6.05 -10.08 -0.18
CA ALA A 132 -6.97 -10.69 -1.14
C ALA A 132 -6.81 -12.21 -1.08
N ARG A 133 -7.90 -12.92 -0.75
CA ARG A 133 -8.00 -14.37 -0.96
C ARG A 133 -8.23 -14.59 -2.45
N ILE A 134 -7.32 -15.29 -3.11
CA ILE A 134 -7.50 -15.81 -4.47
C ILE A 134 -8.19 -17.18 -4.37
#